data_AF-A0A7X8DKL1-F1
#
_entry.id   AF-A0A7X8DKL1-F1
#
_cell.length_a   1.000
_cell.length_b   1.000
_cell.length_c   1.000
_cell.angle_alpha   90.00
_cell.angle_beta   90.00
_cell.angle_gamma   90.00
#
_symmetry.space_group_name_H-M   'P 1'
#
loop_
_entity.id
_entity.type
_entity.pdbx_description
1 polymer ?
#
loop_
_entity_poly.entity_id
_entity_poly.type
_entity_poly.pdbx_seq_one_letter_code
_entity_poly.pdbx_strand_id
1 'polypeptide(L)'
;MGERLTPELRFPGFKGEWERQRFGDAGEFYNGLSGKDRGSFINGNKKYIQYLNIFANTFIDTDFTEYGHVSIDEGENQNRVEYGDILFTQSSETMDEVGMTSVYMGDEEEVYLNSFSFGYRFSKAGQ
;
A
#
# COMPACT_ATOMS: atom_id res chain seq x y z
N MET A 1 23.67 22.57 12.45
CA MET A 1 23.99 21.29 13.13
C MET A 1 23.73 20.18 12.13
N GLY A 2 24.69 19.30 11.88
CA GLY A 2 24.50 18.17 10.96
C GLY A 2 23.53 17.14 11.55
N GLU A 3 22.72 16.50 10.71
CA GLU A 3 21.86 15.40 11.12
C GLU A 3 22.71 14.22 11.61
N ARG A 4 22.38 13.69 12.79
CA ARG A 4 23.05 12.52 13.37
C ARG A 4 22.50 11.26 12.70
N LEU A 5 23.29 10.62 11.84
CA LEU A 5 22.93 9.37 11.16
C LEU A 5 23.20 8.11 11.99
N THR A 6 23.55 8.24 13.27
CA THR A 6 23.72 7.12 14.18
C THR A 6 22.71 7.21 15.32
N PRO A 7 21.80 6.22 15.49
CA PRO A 7 20.75 6.26 16.50
C PRO A 7 21.35 6.10 17.90
N GLU A 8 20.62 6.55 18.92
CA GLU A 8 21.04 6.43 20.33
C GLU A 8 21.00 4.99 20.83
N LEU A 9 20.06 4.20 20.33
CA LEU A 9 19.95 2.76 20.56
C LEU A 9 20.17 2.02 19.24
N ARG A 10 21.02 0.98 19.28
CA ARG A 10 21.35 0.17 18.10
C ARG A 10 21.44 -1.30 18.49
N PHE A 11 20.83 -2.17 17.68
CA PHE A 11 20.92 -3.62 17.88
C PHE A 11 22.35 -4.12 17.64
N PRO A 12 22.83 -5.12 18.41
CA PRO A 12 24.11 -5.78 18.15
C PRO A 12 24.18 -6.29 16.70
N GLY A 13 25.30 -6.08 16.03
CA GLY A 13 25.53 -6.52 14.65
C GLY A 13 25.39 -5.42 13.59
N PHE A 14 24.63 -4.35 13.86
CA PHE A 14 24.62 -3.16 13.02
C PHE A 14 25.74 -2.21 13.44
N LYS A 15 26.60 -1.78 12.51
CA LYS A 15 27.72 -0.86 12.76
C LYS A 15 27.71 0.27 11.73
N GLY A 16 28.31 1.40 12.07
CA GLY A 16 28.41 2.56 11.17
C GLY A 16 27.17 3.46 11.18
N GLU A 17 27.20 4.48 10.33
CA GLU A 17 26.10 5.43 10.13
C GLU A 17 25.00 4.80 9.25
N TRP A 18 23.76 5.27 9.41
CA TRP A 18 22.68 4.96 8.47
C TRP A 18 22.97 5.58 7.10
N GLU A 19 22.68 4.83 6.05
CA GLU A 19 22.71 5.33 4.68
C GLU A 19 21.38 5.99 4.34
N ARG A 20 21.43 7.07 3.56
CA ARG A 20 20.24 7.71 3.00
C ARG A 20 19.87 7.01 1.70
N GLN A 21 18.64 6.53 1.60
CA GLN A 21 18.11 5.92 0.39
C GLN A 21 16.86 6.66 -0.05
N ARG A 22 16.71 6.93 -1.37
CA ARG A 22 15.47 7.48 -1.90
C ARG A 22 14.47 6.34 -2.07
N PHE A 23 13.19 6.61 -1.83
CA PHE A 23 12.13 5.63 -2.10
C PHE A 23 12.17 5.11 -3.54
N GLY A 24 12.44 5.98 -4.52
CA GLY A 24 12.56 5.58 -5.93
C GLY A 24 13.75 4.66 -6.24
N ASP A 25 14.75 4.58 -5.36
CA ASP A 25 15.88 3.65 -5.50
C ASP A 25 15.57 2.28 -4.86
N ALA A 26 14.58 2.23 -3.96
CA ALA A 26 14.20 1.02 -3.21
C ALA A 26 12.94 0.33 -3.77
N GLY A 27 12.17 1.02 -4.61
CA GLY A 27 10.85 0.56 -5.06
C GLY A 27 10.09 1.61 -5.84
N GLU A 28 8.83 1.32 -6.13
CA GLU A 28 7.95 2.15 -6.96
C GLU A 28 6.61 2.43 -6.28
N PHE A 29 6.06 3.62 -6.55
CA PHE A 29 4.70 3.96 -6.16
C PHE A 29 3.73 3.65 -7.30
N TYR A 30 2.54 3.18 -6.97
CA TYR A 30 1.46 2.93 -7.93
C TYR A 30 0.13 3.47 -7.40
N ASN A 31 -0.72 3.95 -8.30
CA ASN A 31 -2.06 4.44 -7.94
C ASN A 31 -3.03 3.27 -7.78
N GLY A 32 -4.07 3.46 -6.96
CA GLY A 32 -5.22 2.55 -6.94
C GLY A 32 -6.07 2.61 -8.20
N LEU A 33 -7.29 2.09 -8.10
CA LEU A 33 -8.23 1.94 -9.21
C LEU A 33 -8.44 3.25 -9.99
N SER A 34 -8.25 3.21 -11.30
CA SER A 34 -8.43 4.34 -12.21
C SER A 34 -9.68 4.16 -13.09
N GLY A 35 -10.31 5.27 -13.51
CA GLY A 35 -11.45 5.22 -14.46
C GLY A 35 -12.74 4.59 -13.91
N LYS A 36 -12.88 4.46 -12.58
CA LYS A 36 -14.08 3.91 -11.93
C LYS A 36 -15.11 4.98 -11.57
N ASP A 37 -16.37 4.61 -11.71
CA ASP A 37 -17.53 5.43 -11.33
C ASP A 37 -18.37 4.71 -10.26
N ARG A 38 -19.47 5.34 -9.81
CA ARG A 38 -20.36 4.72 -8.82
C ARG A 38 -20.94 3.38 -9.29
N GLY A 39 -21.26 3.25 -10.58
CA GLY A 39 -21.83 2.02 -11.15
C GLY A 39 -20.89 0.83 -11.01
N SER A 40 -19.58 1.08 -11.12
CA SER A 40 -18.52 0.09 -10.99
C SER A 40 -18.49 -0.65 -9.66
N PHE A 41 -19.15 -0.15 -8.60
CA PHE A 41 -19.13 -0.73 -7.25
C PHE A 41 -20.44 -1.42 -6.84
N ILE A 42 -21.46 -1.45 -7.70
CA ILE A 42 -22.78 -2.02 -7.35
C ILE A 42 -22.79 -3.55 -7.48
N ASN A 43 -22.14 -4.10 -8.51
CA ASN A 43 -22.08 -5.55 -8.79
C ASN A 43 -20.66 -5.95 -9.23
N GLY A 44 -19.68 -5.65 -8.39
CA GLY A 44 -18.27 -5.90 -8.70
C GLY A 44 -17.92 -7.38 -8.83
N ASN A 45 -17.03 -7.72 -9.75
CA ASN A 45 -16.54 -9.08 -10.00
C ASN A 45 -15.16 -9.34 -9.38
N LYS A 46 -14.45 -8.30 -8.92
CA LYS A 46 -13.12 -8.38 -8.33
C LYS A 46 -13.07 -7.75 -6.95
N LYS A 47 -12.22 -8.25 -6.07
CA LYS A 47 -12.00 -7.72 -4.72
C LYS A 47 -11.14 -6.46 -4.78
N TYR A 48 -11.42 -5.50 -3.90
CA TYR A 48 -10.51 -4.39 -3.65
C TYR A 48 -10.45 -4.02 -2.17
N ILE A 49 -9.30 -3.49 -1.76
CA ILE A 49 -9.08 -2.96 -0.42
C ILE A 49 -9.69 -1.57 -0.34
N GLN A 50 -10.66 -1.41 0.56
CA GLN A 50 -11.36 -0.14 0.77
C GLN A 50 -10.49 0.85 1.54
N TYR A 51 -10.74 2.15 1.34
CA TYR A 51 -10.05 3.22 2.07
C TYR A 51 -10.07 3.00 3.59
N LEU A 52 -11.24 2.68 4.15
CA LEU A 52 -11.41 2.48 5.60
C LEU A 52 -10.56 1.32 6.12
N ASN A 53 -10.28 0.31 5.29
CA ASN A 53 -9.45 -0.82 5.72
C ASN A 53 -7.98 -0.42 5.84
N ILE A 54 -7.49 0.46 4.95
CA ILE A 54 -6.13 1.03 5.04
C ILE A 54 -6.03 1.96 6.24
N PHE A 55 -7.09 2.73 6.50
CA PHE A 55 -7.15 3.66 7.61
C PHE A 55 -7.21 2.96 8.98
N ALA A 56 -7.99 1.89 9.10
CA ALA A 56 -8.30 1.26 10.38
C ALA A 56 -7.34 0.11 10.75
N ASN A 57 -6.66 -0.51 9.79
CA ASN A 57 -5.83 -1.69 10.04
C ASN A 57 -4.37 -1.41 9.73
N THR A 58 -3.47 -1.89 10.60
CA THR A 58 -2.03 -1.88 10.32
C THR A 58 -1.65 -2.95 9.30
N PHE A 59 -2.39 -4.06 9.26
CA PHE A 59 -2.16 -5.20 8.39
C PHE A 59 -3.47 -5.65 7.75
N ILE A 60 -3.37 -6.04 6.48
CA ILE A 60 -4.42 -6.78 5.77
C ILE A 60 -3.81 -8.15 5.47
N ASP A 61 -4.06 -9.13 6.35
CA ASP A 61 -3.44 -10.46 6.32
C ASP A 61 -4.39 -11.51 5.71
N THR A 62 -4.00 -12.78 5.82
CA THR A 62 -4.74 -13.92 5.25
C THR A 62 -6.09 -14.18 5.91
N ASP A 63 -6.32 -13.68 7.13
CA ASP A 63 -7.59 -13.84 7.84
C ASP A 63 -8.56 -12.68 7.51
N PHE A 64 -8.10 -11.66 6.78
CA PHE A 64 -8.90 -10.51 6.41
C PHE A 64 -9.98 -10.87 5.37
N THR A 65 -11.23 -10.46 5.62
CA THR A 65 -12.38 -10.82 4.75
C THR A 65 -13.22 -9.63 4.29
N GLU A 66 -12.99 -8.41 4.81
CA GLU A 66 -13.84 -7.23 4.58
C GLU A 66 -13.48 -6.45 3.29
N TYR A 67 -13.27 -7.17 2.20
CA TYR A 67 -13.00 -6.59 0.89
C TYR A 67 -14.26 -5.95 0.28
N GLY A 68 -14.06 -4.83 -0.40
CA GLY A 68 -15.05 -4.28 -1.31
C GLY A 68 -15.04 -5.04 -2.63
N HIS A 69 -16.04 -4.81 -3.47
CA HIS A 69 -16.11 -5.38 -4.82
C HIS A 69 -16.19 -4.28 -5.88
N VAL A 70 -15.43 -4.44 -6.95
CA VAL A 70 -15.38 -3.54 -8.10
C VAL A 70 -15.50 -4.33 -9.39
N SER A 71 -16.20 -3.78 -10.38
CA SER A 71 -16.28 -4.33 -11.73
C SER A 71 -15.00 -3.97 -12.47
N ILE A 72 -14.28 -4.97 -12.98
CA ILE A 72 -13.10 -4.81 -13.84
C ILE A 72 -13.34 -5.65 -15.09
N ASP A 73 -13.28 -5.00 -16.24
CA ASP A 73 -13.55 -5.61 -17.53
C ASP A 73 -12.35 -6.44 -18.03
N GLU A 74 -12.61 -7.39 -18.92
CA GLU A 74 -11.54 -8.15 -19.56
C GLU A 74 -10.60 -7.21 -20.35
N GLY A 75 -9.30 -7.31 -20.08
CA GLY A 75 -8.29 -6.46 -20.71
C GLY A 75 -8.14 -5.06 -20.10
N GLU A 76 -8.92 -4.73 -19.06
CA GLU A 76 -8.75 -3.49 -18.33
C GLU A 76 -7.45 -3.53 -17.49
N ASN A 77 -6.59 -2.52 -17.68
CA ASN A 77 -5.31 -2.45 -16.98
C ASN A 77 -5.46 -1.70 -15.65
N GLN A 78 -5.34 -2.43 -14.54
CA GLN A 78 -5.38 -1.89 -13.18
C GLN A 78 -4.23 -2.46 -12.36
N ASN A 79 -3.69 -1.66 -11.44
CA ASN A 79 -2.64 -2.13 -10.54
C ASN A 79 -3.22 -3.10 -9.51
N ARG A 80 -2.60 -4.27 -9.38
CA ARG A 80 -2.91 -5.26 -8.34
C ARG A 80 -2.04 -5.02 -7.13
N VAL A 81 -2.58 -5.27 -5.96
CA VAL A 81 -1.81 -5.25 -4.72
C VAL A 81 -1.08 -6.59 -4.59
N GLU A 82 0.18 -6.54 -4.16
CA GLU A 82 1.01 -7.72 -3.93
C GLU A 82 1.45 -7.80 -2.46
N TYR A 83 1.72 -9.02 -2.01
CA TYR A 83 2.25 -9.28 -0.67
C TYR A 83 3.48 -8.39 -0.40
N GLY A 84 3.49 -7.71 0.75
CA GLY A 84 4.53 -6.80 1.18
C GLY A 84 4.36 -5.36 0.70
N ASP A 85 3.34 -5.04 -0.12
CA ASP A 85 3.03 -3.67 -0.49
C ASP A 85 2.62 -2.85 0.74
N ILE A 86 3.11 -1.61 0.79
CA ILE A 86 2.65 -0.61 1.76
C ILE A 86 1.57 0.23 1.10
N LEU A 87 0.38 0.28 1.69
CA LEU A 87 -0.79 1.00 1.19
C LEU A 87 -0.96 2.31 1.95
N PHE A 88 -1.29 3.39 1.26
CA PHE A 88 -1.41 4.73 1.83
C PHE A 88 -2.78 5.34 1.53
N THR A 89 -3.37 5.99 2.53
CA THR A 89 -4.48 6.92 2.33
C THR A 89 -3.97 8.24 1.72
N GLN A 90 -4.49 8.66 0.57
CA GLN A 90 -4.03 9.90 -0.10
C GLN A 90 -4.60 11.18 0.50
N SER A 91 -5.82 11.13 1.01
CA SER A 91 -6.55 12.27 1.57
C SER A 91 -7.35 11.84 2.78
N SER A 92 -7.46 12.70 3.79
CA SER A 92 -8.42 12.56 4.88
C SER A 92 -9.16 13.88 5.14
N GLU A 93 -10.20 13.83 5.95
CA GLU A 93 -10.93 15.00 6.46
C GLU A 93 -10.09 15.82 7.45
N THR A 94 -9.18 15.17 8.18
CA THR A 94 -8.27 15.81 9.14
C THR A 94 -6.80 15.63 8.76
N MET A 95 -5.95 16.56 9.17
CA MET A 95 -4.50 16.48 8.89
C MET A 95 -3.83 15.31 9.58
N ASP A 96 -4.31 14.93 10.78
CA ASP A 96 -3.71 13.86 11.59
C ASP A 96 -3.99 12.46 11.00
N GLU A 97 -4.92 12.38 10.06
CA GLU A 97 -5.37 11.14 9.43
C GLU A 97 -4.86 10.99 7.99
N VAL A 98 -4.07 11.94 7.48
CA VAL A 98 -3.49 11.85 6.14
C VAL A 98 -2.25 10.96 6.16
N GLY A 99 -2.07 10.16 5.10
CA GLY A 99 -0.90 9.29 4.96
C GLY A 99 -0.86 8.12 5.95
N MET A 100 -2.01 7.71 6.49
CA MET A 100 -2.15 6.46 7.23
C MET A 100 -1.77 5.28 6.35
N THR A 101 -1.16 4.26 6.96
CA THR A 101 -0.60 3.12 6.24
C THR A 101 -1.06 1.77 6.76
N SER A 102 -1.17 0.84 5.81
CA SER A 102 -1.38 -0.59 6.08
C SER A 102 -0.42 -1.40 5.22
N VAL A 103 0.07 -2.53 5.73
CA VAL A 103 0.86 -3.49 4.94
C VAL A 103 -0.04 -4.62 4.47
N TYR A 104 0.01 -4.93 3.17
CA TYR A 104 -0.70 -6.09 2.63
C TYR A 104 0.11 -7.36 2.86
N MET A 105 -0.44 -8.27 3.64
CA MET A 105 0.13 -9.56 4.03
C MET A 105 -0.78 -10.73 3.63
N GLY A 106 -1.84 -10.46 2.85
CA GLY A 106 -2.80 -11.45 2.38
C GLY A 106 -2.27 -12.29 1.23
N ASP A 107 -3.02 -13.36 0.92
CA ASP A 107 -2.70 -14.36 -0.10
C ASP A 107 -3.75 -14.42 -1.22
N GLU A 108 -4.66 -13.43 -1.29
CA GLU A 108 -5.62 -13.31 -2.40
C GLU A 108 -4.88 -13.29 -3.73
N GLU A 109 -5.31 -14.16 -4.65
CA GLU A 109 -4.71 -14.24 -5.98
C GLU A 109 -4.81 -12.89 -6.68
N GLU A 110 -5.96 -12.22 -6.60
CA GLU A 110 -6.21 -10.96 -7.29
C GLU A 110 -7.04 -10.00 -6.42
N VAL A 111 -6.39 -8.91 -5.99
CA VAL A 111 -7.02 -7.82 -5.24
C VAL A 111 -6.47 -6.48 -5.68
N TYR A 112 -7.34 -5.47 -5.71
CA TYR A 112 -7.04 -4.11 -6.15
C TYR A 112 -7.07 -3.11 -4.99
N LEU A 113 -6.66 -1.88 -5.25
CA LEU A 113 -6.60 -0.82 -4.26
C LEU A 113 -7.63 0.29 -4.53
N ASN A 114 -8.24 0.83 -3.48
CA ASN A 114 -9.17 1.96 -3.58
C ASN A 114 -8.64 3.12 -4.45
N SER A 115 -9.53 3.76 -5.22
CA SER A 115 -9.19 4.87 -6.15
C SER A 115 -8.53 6.09 -5.52
N PHE A 116 -8.71 6.31 -4.22
CA PHE A 116 -8.14 7.45 -3.47
C PHE A 116 -6.99 7.00 -2.55
N SER A 117 -6.34 5.90 -2.91
CA SER A 117 -5.20 5.33 -2.21
C SER A 117 -4.11 4.97 -3.21
N PHE A 118 -2.88 4.90 -2.73
CA PHE A 118 -1.74 4.51 -3.53
C PHE A 118 -0.88 3.51 -2.76
N GLY A 119 -0.18 2.64 -3.49
CA GLY A 119 0.71 1.65 -2.92
C GLY A 119 2.17 2.00 -3.17
N TYR A 120 3.05 1.48 -2.32
CA TYR A 120 4.49 1.42 -2.52
C TYR A 120 4.94 -0.02 -2.52
N ARG A 121 5.63 -0.41 -3.59
CA ARG A 121 6.16 -1.75 -3.79
C ARG A 121 7.67 -1.72 -3.76
N PHE A 122 8.27 -2.49 -2.86
CA PHE A 122 9.72 -2.66 -2.87
C PHE A 122 10.16 -3.42 -4.11
N SER A 123 11.25 -2.95 -4.72
CA SER A 123 11.96 -3.73 -5.73
C SER A 123 12.45 -5.03 -5.11
N LYS A 124 12.22 -6.16 -5.77
CA LYS A 124 12.77 -7.45 -5.30
C LYS A 124 14.28 -7.31 -5.21
N ALA A 125 14.83 -7.51 -4.02
CA ALA A 125 16.28 -7.45 -3.82
C ALA A 125 16.94 -8.59 -4.60
N GLY A 126 17.72 -8.24 -5.64
CA GLY A 126 18.69 -9.11 -6.31
C GLY A 126 18.17 -10.45 -6.86
N GLN A 127 17.99 -10.53 -8.17
CA GLN A 127 18.59 -11.66 -8.91
C GLN A 127 20.07 -11.34 -9.16
#